data_AF-A0A821PZC4-F1
#
_entry.id   AF-A0A821PZC4-F1
#
_cell.length_a   1.000
_cell.length_b   1.000
_cell.length_c   1.000
_cell.angle_alpha   90.00
_cell.angle_beta   90.00
_cell.angle_gamma   90.00
#
_symmetry.space_group_name_H-M   'P 1'
#
loop_
_entity.id
_entity.type
_entity.pdbx_description
1 polymer ?
#
loop_
_entity_poly.entity_id
_entity_poly.type
_entity_poly.pdbx_seq_one_letter_code
_entity_poly.pdbx_strand_id
1 'polypeptide(L)'
;MYSYLFISTIYCSIIYVFSYTDPSVTNPQLVKRFEYKLSFKGPHLAFKDGSVPFWTFGGSAIASDEQVRITPSIRSQKGWIWSKNTLSANDWLLDIKLRITGRGRVGADGMAIWFTENPGVEGSVFGSNDQWKGLGIFLDSFDNDAL
;
A
#
# COMPACT_ATOMS: atom_id res chain seq x y z
N MET A 1 27.68 3.67 25.19
CA MET A 1 26.50 4.50 25.53
C MET A 1 26.46 5.67 24.57
N TYR A 2 25.69 5.57 23.48
CA TYR A 2 25.22 6.71 22.68
C TYR A 2 23.83 6.33 22.17
N SER A 3 22.83 7.02 22.69
CA SER A 3 21.40 6.87 22.37
C SER A 3 21.09 7.81 21.23
N TYR A 4 20.45 7.31 20.17
CA TYR A 4 19.84 8.15 19.15
C TYR A 4 18.37 7.77 19.02
N LEU A 5 17.52 8.62 19.60
CA LEU A 5 16.08 8.65 19.39
C LEU A 5 15.85 9.38 18.06
N PHE A 6 15.45 8.67 17.01
CA PHE A 6 15.04 9.29 15.74
C PHE A 6 13.51 9.20 15.64
N ILE A 7 12.82 10.25 16.09
CA ILE A 7 11.40 10.47 15.77
C ILE A 7 11.39 11.35 14.53
N SER A 8 11.11 10.75 13.38
CA SER A 8 10.74 11.46 12.17
C SER A 8 9.23 11.30 11.99
N THR A 9 8.48 12.23 12.57
CA THR A 9 7.08 12.45 12.19
C THR A 9 7.10 13.54 11.13
N ILE A 10 6.98 13.16 9.86
CA ILE A 10 6.73 14.11 8.78
C ILE A 10 5.24 14.05 8.47
N TYR A 11 4.51 15.04 8.99
CA TYR A 11 3.22 15.45 8.42
C TYR A 11 3.53 16.50 7.35
N CYS A 12 3.28 16.18 6.09
CA CYS A 12 3.12 17.20 5.06
C CYS A 12 2.09 16.71 4.03
N SER A 13 0.84 17.08 4.27
CA SER A 13 -0.26 16.96 3.33
C SER A 13 -0.51 18.32 2.71
N ILE A 14 -0.15 18.49 1.43
CA ILE A 14 -0.80 19.45 0.53
C ILE A 14 -1.01 18.73 -0.80
N ILE A 15 -2.14 18.05 -0.93
CA ILE A 15 -2.67 17.64 -2.24
C ILE A 15 -3.50 18.83 -2.73
N TYR A 16 -2.98 19.60 -3.69
CA TYR A 16 -3.81 20.53 -4.44
C TYR A 16 -4.70 19.73 -5.39
N VAL A 17 -5.90 19.37 -4.92
CA VAL A 17 -6.97 18.91 -5.81
C VAL A 17 -7.50 20.17 -6.50
N PHE A 18 -7.23 20.32 -7.80
CA PHE A 18 -7.94 21.30 -8.63
C PHE A 18 -9.39 20.81 -8.78
N SER A 19 -10.23 21.16 -7.82
CA SER A 19 -11.67 21.03 -7.98
C SER A 19 -12.15 22.18 -8.87
N TYR A 20 -12.59 21.87 -10.09
CA TYR A 20 -13.37 22.82 -10.87
C TYR A 20 -14.73 22.99 -10.18
N THR A 21 -14.83 23.95 -9.27
CA THR A 21 -16.11 24.28 -8.63
C THR A 21 -16.91 25.14 -9.58
N ASP A 22 -17.97 24.55 -10.16
CA ASP A 22 -19.07 25.32 -10.74
C ASP A 22 -19.56 26.32 -9.67
N PRO A 23 -19.53 27.64 -9.95
CA PRO A 23 -19.88 28.68 -8.98
C PRO A 23 -21.34 28.63 -8.51
N SER A 24 -22.19 27.79 -9.12
CA SER A 24 -23.57 27.52 -8.66
C SER A 24 -23.66 26.47 -7.55
N VAL A 25 -22.60 25.69 -7.31
CA VAL A 25 -22.58 24.64 -6.29
C VAL A 25 -22.15 25.24 -4.95
N THR A 26 -23.13 25.45 -4.07
CA THR A 26 -22.90 25.82 -2.68
C THR A 26 -22.16 24.69 -1.96
N ASN A 27 -20.84 24.85 -1.83
CA ASN A 27 -19.91 24.04 -1.03
C ASN A 27 -20.25 22.54 -1.03
N PRO A 28 -19.85 21.76 -2.05
CA PRO A 28 -20.12 20.33 -2.06
C PRO A 28 -19.43 19.73 -0.83
N GLN A 29 -20.23 19.42 0.20
CA GLN A 29 -19.78 18.71 1.38
C GLN A 29 -19.14 17.42 0.87
N LEU A 30 -17.82 17.33 1.00
CA LEU A 30 -17.07 16.18 0.53
C LEU A 30 -17.41 14.99 1.44
N VAL A 31 -18.43 14.23 1.06
CA VAL A 31 -18.91 13.08 1.82
C VAL A 31 -17.88 11.95 1.68
N LYS A 32 -17.06 11.78 2.71
CA LYS A 32 -16.14 10.64 2.80
C LYS A 32 -16.92 9.40 3.20
N ARG A 33 -17.02 8.42 2.31
CA ARG A 33 -17.54 7.08 2.60
C ARG A 33 -16.39 6.12 2.84
N PHE A 34 -16.43 5.42 3.96
CA PHE A 34 -15.44 4.37 4.24
C PHE A 34 -15.81 3.06 3.53
N GLU A 35 -14.90 2.54 2.71
CA GLU A 35 -15.08 1.30 1.95
C GLU A 35 -14.44 0.10 2.67
N TYR A 36 -15.20 -0.53 3.58
CA TYR A 36 -14.71 -1.65 4.39
C TYR A 36 -14.28 -2.87 3.56
N LYS A 37 -14.91 -3.09 2.39
CA LYS A 37 -14.58 -4.20 1.47
C LYS A 37 -13.23 -4.02 0.75
N LEU A 38 -12.69 -2.80 0.78
CA LEU A 38 -11.41 -2.41 0.21
C LEU A 38 -10.42 -1.99 1.30
N SER A 39 -10.65 -2.43 2.54
CA SER A 39 -9.85 -2.02 3.69
C SER A 39 -9.49 -3.23 4.55
N PHE A 40 -8.32 -3.19 5.19
CA PHE A 40 -7.96 -4.05 6.31
C PHE A 40 -7.19 -3.22 7.34
N LYS A 41 -7.34 -3.54 8.62
CA LYS A 41 -6.57 -2.93 9.72
C LYS A 41 -6.60 -3.85 10.94
N GLY A 42 -5.53 -3.81 11.75
CA GLY A 42 -5.53 -4.45 13.06
C GLY A 42 -6.26 -3.62 14.13
N PRO A 43 -6.53 -4.19 15.31
CA PRO A 43 -6.39 -5.61 15.64
C PRO A 43 -7.45 -6.50 14.96
N HIS A 44 -7.31 -7.83 15.01
CA HIS A 44 -8.20 -8.80 14.36
C HIS A 44 -8.25 -8.71 12.84
N LEU A 45 -7.11 -8.41 12.22
CA LEU A 45 -6.96 -8.33 10.78
C LEU A 45 -7.15 -9.69 10.11
N ALA A 46 -6.48 -10.71 10.63
CA ALA A 46 -6.54 -12.07 10.10
C ALA A 46 -7.56 -12.91 10.89
N PHE A 47 -8.36 -13.68 10.16
CA PHE A 47 -9.23 -14.69 10.76
C PHE A 47 -8.42 -15.86 11.34
N LYS A 48 -9.09 -16.72 12.12
CA LYS A 48 -8.46 -17.89 12.74
C LYS A 48 -7.86 -18.88 11.73
N ASP A 49 -8.32 -18.84 10.49
CA ASP A 49 -7.81 -19.63 9.37
C ASP A 49 -6.63 -18.95 8.63
N GLY A 50 -6.18 -17.78 9.10
CA GLY A 50 -5.11 -16.99 8.48
C GLY A 50 -5.57 -16.14 7.30
N SER A 51 -6.85 -16.18 6.92
CA SER A 51 -7.36 -15.38 5.80
C SER A 51 -7.56 -13.91 6.20
N VAL A 52 -7.41 -13.01 5.23
CA VAL A 52 -7.74 -11.58 5.38
C VAL A 52 -9.10 -11.34 4.71
N PRO A 53 -10.10 -10.79 5.42
CA PRO A 53 -11.44 -10.58 4.86
C PRO A 53 -11.37 -9.69 3.63
N PHE A 54 -12.02 -10.07 2.53
CA PHE A 54 -12.04 -9.32 1.25
C PHE A 54 -10.71 -9.21 0.50
N TRP A 55 -9.62 -9.77 1.00
CA TRP A 55 -8.31 -9.73 0.35
C TRP A 55 -7.79 -11.15 0.07
N THR A 56 -6.95 -11.28 -0.95
CA THR A 56 -6.12 -12.45 -1.23
C THR A 56 -4.67 -12.04 -1.11
N PHE A 57 -3.84 -12.89 -0.52
CA PHE A 57 -2.41 -12.65 -0.44
C PHE A 57 -1.65 -13.93 -0.80
N GLY A 58 -0.40 -13.78 -1.23
CA GLY A 58 0.43 -14.89 -1.67
C GLY A 58 1.91 -14.55 -1.75
N GLY A 59 2.68 -15.49 -2.29
CA GLY A 59 4.14 -15.46 -2.25
C GLY A 59 4.65 -15.56 -0.81
N SER A 60 5.54 -14.66 -0.43
CA SER A 60 6.14 -14.55 0.91
C SER A 60 5.30 -13.76 1.92
N ALA A 61 4.08 -13.33 1.55
CA ALA A 61 3.24 -12.51 2.41
C ALA A 61 2.67 -13.32 3.59
N ILE A 62 2.74 -12.74 4.79
CA ILE A 62 2.29 -13.36 6.04
C ILE A 62 1.31 -12.41 6.73
N ALA A 63 0.06 -12.84 6.90
CA ALA A 63 -0.95 -12.13 7.67
C ALA A 63 -0.84 -12.45 9.16
N SER A 64 -0.98 -11.43 10.00
CA SER A 64 -1.07 -11.53 11.46
C SER A 64 -2.27 -10.74 11.96
N ASP A 65 -2.55 -10.81 13.26
CA ASP A 65 -3.68 -10.09 13.87
C ASP A 65 -3.56 -8.55 13.73
N GLU A 66 -2.33 -8.02 13.70
CA GLU A 66 -2.08 -6.57 13.68
C GLU A 66 -1.76 -6.01 12.29
N GLN A 67 -1.09 -6.79 11.44
CA GLN A 67 -0.54 -6.32 10.17
C GLN A 67 -0.38 -7.46 9.15
N VAL A 68 -0.29 -7.10 7.87
CA VAL A 68 0.21 -7.99 6.82
C VAL A 68 1.66 -7.64 6.54
N ARG A 69 2.54 -8.61 6.72
CA ARG A 69 3.94 -8.50 6.31
C ARG A 69 4.06 -9.00 4.87
N ILE A 70 4.30 -8.09 3.93
CA ILE A 70 4.40 -8.43 2.49
C ILE A 70 5.66 -9.25 2.20
N THR A 71 6.82 -8.84 2.73
CA THR A 71 8.08 -9.59 2.60
C THR A 71 8.81 -9.64 3.94
N PRO A 72 9.43 -10.78 4.31
CA PRO A 72 10.37 -10.84 5.40
C PRO A 72 11.72 -10.23 4.98
N SER A 73 12.57 -9.89 5.95
CA SER A 73 13.93 -9.38 5.73
C SER A 73 14.91 -10.49 5.33
N ILE A 74 14.56 -11.24 4.28
CA ILE A 74 15.31 -12.33 3.67
C ILE A 74 15.46 -11.97 2.18
N ARG A 75 16.55 -12.42 1.54
CA ARG A 75 16.80 -12.11 0.13
C ARG A 75 15.77 -12.79 -0.78
N SER A 76 15.53 -12.18 -1.94
CA SER A 76 14.75 -12.76 -3.05
C SER A 76 13.33 -13.16 -2.66
N GLN A 77 12.66 -12.31 -1.87
CA GLN A 77 11.28 -12.53 -1.45
C GLN A 77 10.34 -11.67 -2.27
N LYS A 78 9.21 -12.26 -2.66
CA LYS A 78 8.13 -11.57 -3.35
C LYS A 78 6.85 -11.93 -2.65
N GLY A 79 6.13 -10.93 -2.17
CA GLY A 79 4.82 -11.14 -1.60
C GLY A 79 3.88 -10.08 -2.13
N TRP A 80 2.60 -10.39 -2.09
CA TRP A 80 1.56 -9.51 -2.61
C TRP A 80 0.28 -9.69 -1.82
N ILE A 81 -0.56 -8.68 -1.85
CA ILE A 81 -1.92 -8.70 -1.32
C ILE A 81 -2.82 -7.88 -2.24
N TRP A 82 -3.96 -8.44 -2.64
CA TRP A 82 -4.91 -7.86 -3.58
C TRP A 82 -6.33 -7.91 -3.04
N SER A 83 -7.11 -6.88 -3.32
CA SER A 83 -8.54 -6.88 -2.99
C SER A 83 -9.29 -7.85 -3.91
N LYS A 84 -10.25 -8.58 -3.35
CA LYS A 84 -11.21 -9.40 -4.10
C LYS A 84 -12.31 -8.56 -4.77
N ASN A 85 -12.50 -7.32 -4.31
CA ASN A 85 -13.51 -6.40 -4.83
C ASN A 85 -12.85 -5.30 -5.65
N THR A 86 -13.54 -4.84 -6.69
CA THR A 86 -13.15 -3.68 -7.48
C THR A 86 -13.70 -2.39 -6.85
N LEU A 87 -12.98 -1.28 -7.05
CA LEU A 87 -13.46 0.05 -6.68
C LEU A 87 -14.31 0.61 -7.84
N SER A 88 -15.53 1.03 -7.54
CA SER A 88 -16.47 1.63 -8.52
C SER A 88 -16.69 3.14 -8.31
N ALA A 89 -15.76 3.82 -7.65
CA ALA A 89 -15.85 5.25 -7.35
C ALA A 89 -15.01 6.09 -8.30
N ASN A 90 -15.52 7.26 -8.69
CA ASN A 90 -14.79 8.22 -9.53
C ASN A 90 -13.65 8.90 -8.75
N ASP A 91 -13.93 9.28 -7.51
CA ASP A 91 -12.98 9.92 -6.59
C ASP A 91 -12.72 8.99 -5.41
N TRP A 92 -11.46 8.89 -4.98
CA TRP A 92 -11.07 8.04 -3.87
C TRP A 92 -9.89 8.62 -3.11
N LEU A 93 -9.79 8.22 -1.85
CA LEU A 93 -8.68 8.54 -0.95
C LEU A 93 -8.20 7.25 -0.31
N LEU A 94 -6.89 7.06 -0.32
CA LEU A 94 -6.23 5.86 0.20
C LEU A 94 -5.33 6.23 1.37
N ASP A 95 -5.69 5.75 2.56
CA ASP A 95 -4.89 5.91 3.78
C ASP A 95 -4.04 4.65 4.01
N ILE A 96 -2.71 4.77 3.96
CA ILE A 96 -1.78 3.66 4.13
C ILE A 96 -0.88 3.89 5.34
N LYS A 97 -0.86 2.92 6.24
CA LYS A 97 0.11 2.85 7.33
C LYS A 97 1.18 1.81 6.99
N LEU A 98 2.38 2.27 6.66
CA LEU A 98 3.50 1.43 6.25
C LEU A 98 4.62 1.42 7.29
N ARG A 99 5.33 0.28 7.36
CA ARG A 99 6.55 0.10 8.14
C ARG A 99 7.54 -0.69 7.29
N ILE A 100 8.62 -0.02 6.89
CA ILE A 100 9.74 -0.66 6.17
C ILE A 100 10.92 -0.74 7.13
N THR A 101 11.41 -1.95 7.39
CA THR A 101 12.52 -2.21 8.33
C THR A 101 13.47 -3.24 7.77
N GLY A 102 14.78 -2.97 7.87
CA GLY A 102 15.85 -3.90 7.48
C GLY A 102 16.95 -3.96 8.55
N ARG A 103 17.75 -5.03 8.54
CA ARG A 103 18.90 -5.18 9.44
C ARG A 103 20.13 -4.39 8.97
N GLY A 104 20.21 -4.09 7.67
CA GLY A 104 21.32 -3.36 7.06
C GLY A 104 21.05 -1.87 6.93
N ARG A 105 22.10 -1.12 6.57
CA ARG A 105 21.98 0.31 6.21
C ARG A 105 21.25 0.54 4.89
N VAL A 106 21.26 -0.47 4.01
CA VAL A 106 20.61 -0.46 2.70
C VAL A 106 19.52 -1.53 2.70
N GLY A 107 18.31 -1.12 2.33
CA GLY A 107 17.18 -2.02 2.04
C GLY A 107 17.00 -2.17 0.54
N ALA A 108 16.36 -3.25 0.11
CA ALA A 108 16.02 -3.50 -1.29
C ALA A 108 14.87 -4.52 -1.37
N ASP A 109 14.05 -4.55 -2.42
CA ASP A 109 14.00 -3.57 -3.52
C ASP A 109 13.03 -2.42 -3.17
N GLY A 110 11.87 -2.73 -2.59
CA GLY A 110 10.94 -1.74 -2.08
C GLY A 110 9.52 -2.29 -2.03
N MET A 111 8.53 -1.43 -2.26
CA MET A 111 7.11 -1.79 -2.27
C MET A 111 6.37 -1.05 -3.40
N ALA A 112 5.33 -1.65 -3.93
CA ALA A 112 4.41 -0.99 -4.85
C ALA A 112 2.98 -1.00 -4.31
N ILE A 113 2.24 0.06 -4.59
CA ILE A 113 0.80 0.16 -4.39
C ILE A 113 0.15 0.21 -5.76
N TRP A 114 -0.85 -0.64 -5.97
CA TRP A 114 -1.45 -0.84 -7.27
C TRP A 114 -2.93 -0.46 -7.29
N PHE A 115 -3.33 0.21 -8.34
CA PHE A 115 -4.72 0.46 -8.70
C PHE A 115 -4.91 0.09 -10.17
N THR A 116 -5.28 -1.16 -10.42
CA THR A 116 -5.25 -1.79 -11.75
C THR A 116 -6.58 -2.43 -12.10
N GLU A 117 -6.85 -2.57 -13.40
CA GLU A 117 -8.07 -3.22 -13.92
C GLU A 117 -8.20 -4.68 -13.46
N ASN A 118 -7.08 -5.40 -13.40
CA ASN A 118 -7.00 -6.76 -12.91
C ASN A 118 -6.00 -6.84 -11.75
N PRO A 119 -6.19 -7.76 -10.77
CA PRO A 119 -5.15 -8.10 -9.82
C PRO A 119 -3.87 -8.50 -10.55
N GLY A 120 -2.74 -8.01 -10.08
CA GLY A 120 -1.45 -8.35 -10.63
C GLY A 120 -1.11 -9.82 -10.42
N VAL A 121 -0.35 -10.37 -11.36
CA VAL A 121 0.26 -11.71 -11.27
C VAL A 121 1.67 -11.55 -10.74
N GLU A 122 2.16 -12.52 -9.97
CA GLU A 122 3.53 -12.46 -9.44
C GLU A 122 4.56 -12.27 -10.58
N GLY A 123 5.45 -11.29 -10.42
CA GLY A 123 6.39 -10.90 -11.47
C GLY A 123 7.63 -10.16 -10.97
N SER A 124 8.35 -9.51 -11.89
CA SER A 124 9.61 -8.82 -11.60
C SER A 124 9.43 -7.40 -11.05
N VAL A 125 8.29 -6.76 -11.24
CA VAL A 125 8.06 -5.36 -10.87
C VAL A 125 7.51 -5.29 -9.44
N PHE A 126 8.38 -5.14 -8.45
CA PHE A 126 8.03 -5.11 -7.02
C PHE A 126 7.09 -6.26 -6.59
N GLY A 127 7.29 -7.44 -7.18
CA GLY A 127 6.47 -8.64 -6.92
C GLY A 127 5.23 -8.79 -7.81
N SER A 128 4.98 -7.88 -8.75
CA SER A 128 3.88 -7.93 -9.73
C SER A 128 4.39 -8.03 -11.18
N ASN A 129 3.47 -8.29 -12.10
CA ASN A 129 3.70 -8.35 -13.55
C ASN A 129 4.14 -6.99 -14.13
N ASP A 130 4.86 -7.06 -15.24
CA ASP A 130 5.45 -5.92 -15.95
C ASP A 130 4.47 -5.15 -16.85
N GLN A 131 3.33 -5.76 -17.18
CA GLN A 131 2.28 -5.16 -18.03
C GLN A 131 0.97 -5.01 -17.26
N TRP A 132 0.65 -3.79 -16.81
CA TRP A 132 -0.62 -3.50 -16.13
C TRP A 132 -1.37 -2.34 -16.80
N LYS A 133 -2.68 -2.30 -16.59
CA LYS A 133 -3.55 -1.18 -16.98
C LYS A 133 -4.10 -0.52 -15.73
N GLY A 134 -3.62 0.69 -15.46
CA GLY A 134 -3.97 1.47 -14.27
C GLY A 134 -2.78 2.25 -13.71
N LEU A 135 -2.78 2.47 -12.40
CA LEU A 135 -1.79 3.24 -11.67
C LEU A 135 -0.92 2.31 -10.80
N GLY A 136 0.39 2.50 -10.86
CA GLY A 136 1.36 1.93 -9.92
C GLY A 136 2.10 3.05 -9.20
N ILE A 137 2.15 3.00 -7.87
CA ILE A 137 2.91 3.92 -7.03
C ILE A 137 4.06 3.12 -6.43
N PHE A 138 5.30 3.47 -6.79
CA PHE A 138 6.50 2.77 -6.37
C PHE A 138 7.17 3.49 -5.21
N LEU A 139 7.44 2.73 -4.15
CA LEU A 139 8.25 3.12 -3.00
C LEU A 139 9.57 2.37 -3.12
N ASP A 140 10.46 2.91 -3.94
CA ASP A 140 11.76 2.34 -4.19
C ASP A 140 12.73 2.70 -3.05
N SER A 141 13.38 1.69 -2.50
CA SER A 141 14.33 1.84 -1.38
C SER A 141 15.78 1.62 -1.79
N PHE A 142 16.01 1.22 -3.04
CA PHE A 142 17.32 0.86 -3.55
C PHE A 142 17.63 1.61 -4.83
N ASP A 143 18.76 2.31 -4.83
CA ASP A 143 19.30 2.95 -6.03
C ASP A 143 19.87 1.86 -6.95
N ASN A 144 19.15 1.59 -8.04
CA ASN A 144 19.50 0.59 -9.04
C ASN A 144 20.40 1.14 -10.15
N ASP A 145 20.53 2.46 -10.25
CA ASP A 145 21.23 3.16 -11.33
C ASP A 145 22.61 3.70 -10.93
N ALA A 146 22.97 3.64 -9.65
CA ALA A 146 24.32 3.86 -9.11
C ALA A 146 25.03 5.09 -9.68
N LEU A 147 24.33 6.24 -9.71
CA LEU A 147 24.89 7.54 -10.05
C LEU A 147 25.51 8.25 -8.83
#